data_AF-W1Y9I5-F1
#
_entry.id   AF-W1Y9I5-F1
#
_cell.length_a   1.000
_cell.length_b   1.000
_cell.length_c   1.000
_cell.angle_alpha   90.00
_cell.angle_beta   90.00
_cell.angle_gamma   90.00
#
_symmetry.space_group_name_H-M   'P 1'
#
loop_
_entity.id
_entity.type
_entity.pdbx_description
1 polymer ?
#
loop_
_entity_poly.entity_id
_entity_poly.type
_entity_poly.pdbx_seq_one_letter_code
_entity_poly.pdbx_strand_id
1 'polypeptide(L)' 'LFRSMDEDELRYREEVPCYCGKQGCIETFISGTGFATDYRRLSGHALKGSEIISLVEESDPVAELALRRYELRL' A
#
# COMPACT_ATOMS: atom_id res chain seq x y z
N LEU A 1 15.96 -15.79 1.87
CA LEU A 1 16.54 -14.42 1.91
C LEU A 1 15.46 -13.50 2.45
N PHE A 2 15.58 -13.06 3.70
CA PHE A 2 14.74 -12.00 4.24
C PHE A 2 15.18 -10.73 3.51
N ARG A 3 14.42 -10.33 2.49
CA ARG A 3 14.69 -9.11 1.73
C ARG A 3 14.64 -7.97 2.74
N SER A 4 15.72 -7.20 2.88
CA SER A 4 15.75 -6.04 3.75
C SER A 4 14.55 -5.16 3.38
N MET A 5 13.69 -4.84 4.34
CA MET A 5 12.58 -3.91 4.10
C MET A 5 13.16 -2.61 3.55
N ASP A 6 12.60 -2.13 2.44
CA ASP A 6 12.95 -0.84 1.86
C ASP A 6 12.61 0.30 2.86
N GLU A 7 13.34 1.41 2.80
CA GLU A 7 13.20 2.54 3.75
C GLU A 7 11.75 3.08 3.80
N ASP A 8 11.08 3.09 2.65
CA ASP A 8 9.66 3.44 2.53
C ASP A 8 8.73 2.50 3.30
N GLU A 9 9.08 1.21 3.39
CA GLU A 9 8.30 0.21 4.12
C GLU A 9 8.47 0.36 5.63
N LEU A 10 9.70 0.66 6.08
CA LEU A 10 9.97 1.03 7.47
C LEU A 10 9.17 2.27 7.87
N ARG A 11 9.16 3.30 7.00
CA ARG A 11 8.40 4.52 7.25
C ARG A 11 6.90 4.28 7.34
N TYR A 12 6.34 3.49 6.43
CA TYR A 12 4.92 3.14 6.48
C TYR A 12 4.55 2.45 7.79
N ARG A 13 5.37 1.49 8.25
CA ARG A 13 5.12 0.76 9.50
C ARG A 13 5.08 1.67 10.72
N GLU A 14 5.85 2.76 10.72
CA GLU A 14 5.88 3.75 11.80
C GLU A 14 4.69 4.72 11.71
N GLU A 15 4.32 5.14 10.49
CA GLU A 15 3.32 6.20 10.29
C GLU A 15 1.87 5.70 10.19
N VAL A 16 1.63 4.43 9.87
CA VAL A 16 0.28 3.89 9.68
C VAL A 16 -0.17 3.09 10.91
N PRO A 17 -1.02 3.68 11.79
CA PRO A 17 -1.48 2.99 12.98
C PRO A 17 -2.45 1.87 12.62
N CYS A 18 -2.32 0.71 13.27
CA CYS A 18 -3.36 -0.31 13.22
C CYS A 18 -4.43 -0.03 14.27
N TYR A 19 -5.68 -0.30 13.91
CA TYR A 19 -6.83 -0.20 14.82
C TYR A 19 -6.73 -1.15 16.02
N CYS A 20 -5.89 -2.19 15.95
CA CYS A 20 -5.63 -3.09 17.07
C CYS A 20 -4.70 -2.50 18.15
N GLY A 21 -4.18 -1.28 17.93
CA GLY A 21 -3.26 -0.59 18.84
C GLY A 21 -1.79 -0.98 18.69
N LYS A 22 -1.45 -1.87 17.74
CA LYS A 22 -0.07 -2.25 17.41
C LYS A 22 0.41 -1.52 16.14
N GLN A 23 1.72 -1.52 15.93
CA GLN A 23 2.36 -0.94 14.73
C GLN A 23 2.80 -2.03 13.75
N GLY A 24 2.75 -1.72 12.45
CA GLY A 24 3.22 -2.61 11.39
C GLY A 24 2.41 -3.90 11.21
N CYS A 25 1.13 -3.93 11.60
CA CYS A 25 0.25 -5.06 11.31
C CYS A 25 0.01 -5.17 9.81
N ILE A 26 0.06 -6.39 9.26
CA ILE A 26 -0.16 -6.66 7.84
C ILE A 26 -1.55 -6.20 7.36
N GLU A 27 -2.55 -6.20 8.23
CA GLU A 27 -3.91 -5.72 7.97
C GLU A 27 -3.97 -4.22 7.62
N THR A 28 -2.98 -3.43 8.05
CA THR A 28 -2.85 -2.02 7.64
C THR A 28 -2.46 -1.87 6.17
N PHE A 29 -2.02 -2.94 5.53
CA PHE A 29 -1.62 -2.99 4.12
C PHE A 29 -2.62 -3.80 3.28
N ILE A 30 -2.96 -5.01 3.73
CA ILE A 30 -3.76 -5.99 2.95
C ILE A 30 -5.23 -5.86 3.30
N SER A 31 -5.76 -4.67 3.07
CA SER A 31 -7.17 -4.35 3.14
C SER A 31 -7.49 -3.35 2.02
N GLY A 32 -8.74 -3.24 1.62
CA GLY A 32 -9.13 -2.25 0.60
C GLY A 32 -8.77 -0.82 1.01
N THR A 33 -8.84 -0.50 2.31
CA THR A 33 -8.41 0.78 2.88
C THR A 33 -6.89 0.91 2.95
N GLY A 34 -6.16 -0.15 3.30
CA GLY A 34 -4.71 -0.18 3.26
C GLY A 34 -4.15 0.06 1.85
N PHE A 35 -4.72 -0.61 0.86
CA PHE A 35 -4.37 -0.43 -0.55
C PHE A 35 -4.60 1.01 -1.04
N ALA A 36 -5.79 1.58 -0.75
CA ALA A 36 -6.10 2.96 -1.09
C ALA A 36 -5.19 3.98 -0.37
N THR A 37 -4.81 3.68 0.88
CA THR A 37 -3.89 4.51 1.66
C THR A 37 -2.50 4.51 1.06
N ASP A 38 -1.97 3.35 0.66
CA ASP A 38 -0.66 3.26 0.02
C ASP A 38 -0.64 4.01 -1.32
N TYR A 39 -1.66 3.82 -2.16
CA TYR A 39 -1.79 4.56 -3.41
C TYR A 39 -1.82 6.07 -3.18
N ARG A 40 -2.61 6.56 -2.21
CA ARG A 40 -2.66 7.99 -1.87
C ARG A 40 -1.30 8.55 -1.44
N ARG A 41 -0.50 7.76 -0.71
CA ARG A 41 0.85 8.18 -0.30
C ARG A 41 1.80 8.30 -1.49
N LEU A 42 1.67 7.41 -2.47
CA LEU A 42 2.52 7.41 -3.67
C LEU A 42 2.10 8.47 -4.69
N SER A 43 0.79 8.65 -4.91
CA SER A 43 0.25 9.52 -5.97
C SER A 43 -0.17 10.90 -5.50
N GLY A 44 -0.39 11.10 -4.20
CA GLY A 44 -1.05 12.28 -3.63
C GLY A 44 -2.59 12.28 -3.79
N HIS A 45 -3.16 11.33 -4.53
CA HIS A 45 -4.59 11.29 -4.87
C HIS A 45 -5.35 10.25 -4.05
N ALA A 46 -6.49 10.65 -3.49
CA ALA A 46 -7.37 9.75 -2.75
C ALA A 46 -8.37 9.08 -3.71
N LEU A 47 -8.12 7.82 -4.05
CA LEU A 47 -8.99 6.99 -4.90
C LEU A 47 -9.46 5.74 -4.15
N LYS A 48 -10.58 5.15 -4.58
CA LYS A 48 -11.03 3.83 -4.12
C LYS A 48 -10.24 2.73 -4.80
N GLY A 49 -10.17 1.56 -4.16
CA GLY A 49 -9.47 0.39 -4.71
C GLY A 49 -9.87 0.04 -6.14
N SER A 50 -11.18 0.10 -6.47
CA SER A 50 -11.66 -0.17 -7.83
C SER A 50 -11.14 0.84 -8.86
N GLU A 51 -11.05 2.12 -8.50
CA GLU A 51 -10.52 3.18 -9.37
C GLU A 51 -9.03 2.98 -9.62
N ILE A 52 -8.30 2.55 -8.58
CA ILE A 52 -6.87 2.23 -8.70
C ILE A 52 -6.66 1.01 -9.60
N ILE A 53 -7.51 -0.02 -9.51
CA ILE A 53 -7.42 -1.18 -10.41
C ILE A 53 -7.68 -0.79 -11.86
N SER A 54 -8.64 0.11 -12.14
CA SER A 54 -8.83 0.63 -13.51
C SER A 54 -7.56 1.34 -14.01
N LEU A 55 -6.86 2.08 -13.16
CA LEU A 55 -5.57 2.69 -13.53
C LEU A 55 -4.46 1.66 -13.78
N VAL A 56 -4.47 0.51 -13.07
CA VAL A 56 -3.57 -0.61 -13.38
C VAL A 56 -3.84 -1.15 -14.77
N GLU A 57 -5.11 -1.31 -15.15
CA GLU A 57 -5.50 -1.76 -16.50
C GLU A 57 -5.04 -0.77 -17.59
N GLU A 58 -4.93 0.52 -17.24
CA GLU A 58 -4.38 1.59 -18.10
C GLU A 58 -2.84 1.71 -18.02
N SER A 59 -2.15 0.82 -17.31
CA SER A 59 -0.70 0.82 -17.11
C SER A 59 -0.15 2.08 -16.40
N ASP A 60 -0.94 2.68 -15.50
CA ASP A 60 -0.45 3.78 -14.65
C ASP A 60 0.69 3.26 -13.74
N PRO A 61 1.89 3.89 -13.78
CA PRO A 61 3.05 3.39 -13.07
C PRO A 61 2.90 3.43 -11.55
N VAL A 62 2.09 4.36 -11.02
CA VAL A 62 1.88 4.48 -9.57
C VAL A 62 0.89 3.42 -9.09
N ALA A 63 -0.18 3.17 -9.86
CA ALA A 63 -1.13 2.11 -9.60
C ALA A 63 -0.47 0.73 -9.67
N GLU A 64 0.37 0.48 -10.69
CA GLU A 64 1.15 -0.75 -10.78
C GLU A 64 2.09 -0.95 -9.59
N LEU A 65 2.78 0.12 -9.15
CA LEU A 65 3.64 0.06 -7.97
C LEU A 65 2.84 -0.28 -6.71
N ALA A 66 1.69 0.37 -6.51
CA ALA A 66 0.81 0.09 -5.39
C ALA A 66 0.34 -1.38 -5.40
N LEU A 67 -0.05 -1.91 -6.58
CA LEU A 67 -0.48 -3.30 -6.72
C LEU A 67 0.66 -4.29 -6.42
N ARG A 68 1.86 -4.07 -6.97
CA ARG A 68 3.03 -4.92 -6.67
C ARG A 68 3.35 -4.92 -5.17
N ARG A 69 3.28 -3.77 -4.51
CA ARG A 69 3.49 -3.66 -3.05
C ARG A 69 2.40 -4.38 -2.26
N TYR A 70 1.17 -4.38 -2.74
CA TYR A 70 0.08 -5.16 -2.16
C TYR A 70 0.34 -6.66 -2.31
N GLU A 71 0.71 -7.12 -3.51
CA GLU A 71 0.99 -8.52 -3.83
C GLU A 71 2.21 -9.08 -3.09
N LEU A 72 3.28 -8.28 -2.94
CA LEU A 72 4.50 -8.70 -2.22
C LEU A 72 4.25 -9.06 -0.74
N ARG A 73 3.11 -8.65 -0.18
CA ARG A 73 2.78 -8.84 1.23
C ARG A 73 1.75 -9.96 1.45
N LEU A 74 1.12 -10.48 0.38
CA LEU A 74 0.25 -11.67 0.41
C LEU A 74 1.08 -12.96 0.59
#